data_AF-A0A7X9B8A3-F1
#
_entry.id   AF-A0A7X9B8A3-F1
#
_cell.length_a   1.000
_cell.length_b   1.000
_cell.length_c   1.000
_cell.angle_alpha   90.00
_cell.angle_beta   90.00
_cell.angle_gamma   90.00
#
_symmetry.space_group_name_H-M   'P 1'
#
loop_
_entity.id
_entity.type
_entity.pdbx_description
1 polymer ?
#
loop_
_entity_poly.entity_id
_entity_poly.type
_entity_poly.pdbx_seq_one_letter_code
_entity_poly.pdbx_strand_id
1 'polypeptide(L)' 'MFKIKTVRDLSLEEMAQYRQSYKEREKQKKLKLGERYREAWETARKAAEILYGRYRAKKVAIFGSLRSDKLFNEWSDIDI' A
#
# COMPACT_ATOMS: atom_id res chain seq x y z
N MET A 1 1.88 -28.79 22.43
CA MET A 1 1.85 -28.97 20.96
C MET A 1 0.74 -28.07 20.42
N PHE A 2 1.07 -27.02 19.67
CA PHE A 2 0.05 -26.17 19.04
C PHE A 2 -0.66 -27.00 17.97
N LYS A 3 -1.94 -27.31 18.18
CA LYS A 3 -2.76 -27.98 17.17
C LYS A 3 -3.14 -26.95 16.12
N ILE A 4 -2.65 -27.13 14.89
CA ILE A 4 -3.06 -26.29 13.77
C ILE A 4 -4.55 -26.51 13.57
N LYS A 5 -5.35 -25.44 13.76
CA LYS A 5 -6.78 -25.43 13.48
C LYS A 5 -7.01 -25.00 12.04
N THR A 6 -7.88 -25.73 11.34
CA THR A 6 -8.40 -25.32 10.03
C THR A 6 -9.72 -24.59 10.20
N VAL A 7 -10.28 -24.06 9.11
CA VAL A 7 -11.58 -23.37 9.15
C VAL A 7 -12.71 -24.23 9.74
N ARG A 8 -12.62 -25.57 9.60
CA ARG A 8 -13.63 -26.52 10.12
C ARG A 8 -13.55 -26.71 11.63
N ASP A 9 -12.40 -26.37 12.23
CA ASP A 9 -12.13 -26.52 13.66
C ASP A 9 -12.46 -25.24 14.47
N LEU A 10 -12.92 -24.18 13.79
CA LEU A 10 -13.23 -22.89 14.41
C LEU A 10 -14.67 -22.87 14.91
N SER A 11 -14.84 -22.49 16.17
CA SER A 11 -16.17 -22.18 16.70
C SER A 11 -16.73 -20.90 16.06
N LEU A 12 -18.05 -20.68 16.21
CA LEU A 12 -18.68 -19.44 15.76
C LEU A 12 -18.10 -18.20 16.44
N GLU A 13 -17.69 -18.32 17.71
CA GLU A 13 -17.04 -17.26 18.48
C GLU A 13 -15.63 -16.97 17.95
N GLU A 14 -14.81 -18.01 17.73
CA GLU A 14 -13.47 -17.87 17.15
C GLU A 14 -13.53 -17.25 15.75
N MET A 15 -14.54 -17.63 14.96
CA MET A 15 -14.79 -17.03 13.65
C MET A 15 -15.22 -15.57 13.75
N ALA A 16 -16.02 -15.20 14.75
CA ALA A 16 -16.42 -13.81 14.98
C ALA A 16 -15.22 -12.95 15.38
N GLN A 17 -14.38 -13.43 16.31
CA GLN A 17 -13.13 -12.78 16.69
C GLN A 17 -12.19 -12.61 15.49
N TYR A 18 -11.99 -13.67 14.70
CA TYR A 18 -11.20 -13.61 13.47
C TYR A 18 -11.69 -12.50 12.53
N ARG A 19 -13.00 -12.42 12.26
CA ARG A 19 -13.59 -11.38 11.39
C ARG A 19 -13.37 -9.98 11.95
N GLN A 20 -13.51 -9.80 13.26
CA GLN A 20 -13.27 -8.51 13.90
C GLN A 20 -11.81 -8.08 13.76
N SER A 21 -10.87 -8.97 14.08
CA SER A 21 -9.44 -8.69 13.93
C SER A 21 -9.06 -8.44 12.47
N TYR A 22 -9.67 -9.16 11.51
CA TYR A 22 -9.46 -8.92 10.09
C TYR A 22 -9.93 -7.52 9.67
N LYS A 23 -11.15 -7.11 10.07
CA LYS A 23 -11.67 -5.77 9.79
C LYS A 23 -10.76 -4.66 10.32
N GLU A 24 -10.26 -4.82 11.55
CA GLU A 24 -9.36 -3.83 12.14
C GLU A 24 -8.04 -3.75 11.36
N ARG A 25 -7.42 -4.90 11.04
CA ARG A 25 -6.20 -4.94 10.21
C ARG A 25 -6.40 -4.29 8.84
N GLU A 26 -7.52 -4.57 8.18
CA GLU A 26 -7.86 -3.98 6.88
C GLU A 26 -8.03 -2.46 6.98
N LYS A 27 -8.67 -1.97 8.05
CA LYS A 27 -8.80 -0.52 8.30
C LYS A 27 -7.44 0.14 8.47
N GLN A 28 -6.57 -0.44 9.30
CA GLN A 28 -5.22 0.07 9.53
C GLN A 28 -4.36 0.02 8.26
N LYS A 29 -4.48 -1.06 7.48
CA LYS A 29 -3.79 -1.21 6.18
C LYS A 29 -4.21 -0.12 5.20
N LYS A 30 -5.50 0.19 5.11
CA LYS A 30 -6.00 1.28 4.24
C LYS A 30 -5.49 2.66 4.65
N LEU A 31 -5.45 2.96 5.95
CA LEU A 31 -4.90 4.23 6.45
C LEU A 31 -3.41 4.37 6.07
N LYS A 32 -2.61 3.35 6.37
CA LYS A 32 -1.19 3.30 6.02
C LYS A 32 -0.95 3.39 4.51
N LEU A 33 -1.79 2.73 3.71
CA LEU A 33 -1.68 2.78 2.25
C LEU A 33 -1.94 4.20 1.72
N GLY A 34 -2.91 4.92 2.28
CA GLY A 34 -3.17 6.31 1.93
C GLY A 34 -2.01 7.25 2.26
N GLU A 35 -1.39 7.07 3.43
CA GLU A 35 -0.16 7.80 3.82
C GLU A 35 0.99 7.51 2.86
N ARG A 36 1.29 6.23 2.63
CA ARG A 36 2.33 5.78 1.69
C ARG A 36 2.11 6.31 0.27
N TYR A 37 0.86 6.35 -0.21
CA TYR A 37 0.55 6.89 -1.54
C TYR A 37 0.90 8.37 -1.65
N ARG A 38 0.59 9.17 -0.61
CA ARG A 38 0.97 10.59 -0.57
C ARG A 38 2.48 10.77 -0.53
N GLU A 39 3.18 10.00 0.30
CA GLU A 39 4.64 10.02 0.40
C GLU A 39 5.33 9.63 -0.91
N ALA A 40 4.78 8.63 -1.62
CA ALA A 40 5.28 8.22 -2.93
C ALA A 40 5.14 9.33 -3.97
N TRP A 41 4.02 10.04 -4.00
CA TRP A 41 3.83 11.21 -4.86
C TRP A 41 4.78 12.36 -4.52
N GLU A 42 5.04 12.63 -3.24
CA GLU A 42 6.03 13.62 -2.81
C GLU A 42 7.44 13.23 -3.24
N THR A 43 7.78 11.94 -3.13
CA THR A 43 9.08 11.40 -3.55
C THR A 43 9.26 11.51 -5.06
N ALA A 44 8.23 11.17 -5.85
CA ALA A 44 8.22 11.35 -7.30
C ALA A 44 8.44 12.81 -7.71
N ARG A 45 7.82 13.77 -7.01
CA ARG A 45 8.04 15.21 -7.24
C ARG A 45 9.49 15.63 -6.97
N LYS A 46 10.05 15.21 -5.83
CA LYS A 46 11.46 15.49 -5.49
C LYS A 46 12.43 14.91 -6.54
N ALA A 47 12.16 13.70 -7.01
CA ALA A 47 12.96 13.09 -8.07
C ALA A 47 12.84 13.88 -9.38
N ALA A 48 11.65 14.36 -9.74
CA ALA A 48 11.45 15.22 -10.92
C ALA A 48 12.22 16.55 -10.81
N GLU A 49 12.26 17.18 -9.64
CA GLU A 49 13.05 18.39 -9.39
C GLU A 49 14.55 18.13 -9.59
N ILE A 50 15.06 16.98 -9.13
CA ILE A 50 16.45 16.57 -9.35
C ILE A 50 16.73 16.36 -10.85
N LEU A 51 15.81 15.69 -11.56
CA LEU A 51 15.93 15.43 -13.00
C LEU A 51 15.95 16.74 -13.81
N TYR A 52 15.10 17.70 -13.47
CA TYR A 52 15.12 19.02 -14.08
C TYR A 52 16.39 19.80 -13.72
N GLY A 53 16.73 19.88 -12.43
CA GLY A 53 17.82 20.70 -11.94
C GLY A 53 19.19 20.24 -12.44
N ARG A 54 19.45 18.92 -12.39
CA ARG A 54 20.76 18.36 -12.75
C ARG A 54 20.89 18.01 -14.22
N TYR A 55 19.81 17.51 -14.82
CA TYR A 55 19.86 16.93 -16.17
C TYR A 55 19.00 17.68 -17.19
N ARG A 56 18.34 18.78 -16.79
CA ARG A 56 17.48 19.58 -17.66
C ARG A 56 16.39 18.76 -18.35
N ALA A 57 15.89 17.72 -17.69
CA ALA A 57 14.75 16.94 -18.17
C ALA A 57 13.56 17.87 -18.42
N LYS A 58 13.02 17.88 -19.65
CA LYS A 58 11.92 18.79 -20.04
C LYS A 58 10.55 18.31 -19.55
N LYS A 59 10.41 17.01 -19.32
CA LYS A 59 9.18 16.36 -18.86
C LYS A 59 9.55 15.11 -18.08
N VAL A 60 8.88 14.90 -16.96
CA VAL A 60 8.93 13.69 -16.12
C VAL A 60 7.48 13.24 -15.94
N ALA A 61 7.19 11.94 -16.07
CA ALA A 61 5.82 11.46 -16.13
C ALA A 61 5.65 10.20 -15.29
N ILE A 62 4.69 10.21 -14.37
CA ILE A 62 4.39 9.02 -13.58
C ILE A 62 3.74 7.95 -14.46
N PHE A 63 4.21 6.71 -14.35
CA PHE A 63 3.57 5.54 -14.91
C PHE A 63 3.43 4.43 -13.87
N GLY A 64 3.13 3.21 -14.30
CA GLY A 64 2.97 2.08 -13.39
C GLY A 64 1.76 2.21 -12.45
N SER A 65 1.94 1.73 -11.22
CA SER A 65 0.87 1.63 -10.22
C SER A 65 0.56 2.97 -9.54
N LEU A 66 1.55 3.86 -9.37
CA LEU A 66 1.40 5.16 -8.69
C LEU A 66 0.44 6.12 -9.42
N ARG A 67 0.13 5.87 -10.70
CA ARG A 67 -0.84 6.65 -11.47
C ARG A 67 -2.27 6.58 -10.93
N SER A 68 -2.60 5.57 -10.12
CA SER A 68 -3.93 5.41 -9.52
C SER A 68 -3.86 4.73 -8.16
N ASP A 69 -4.55 5.33 -7.19
CA ASP A 69 -4.82 4.78 -5.86
C ASP A 69 -5.43 3.36 -5.88
N LYS A 70 -6.16 3.01 -6.94
CA LYS A 70 -6.73 1.65 -7.13
C LYS A 70 -5.69 0.60 -7.52
N LEU A 71 -4.58 1.01 -8.13
CA LEU A 71 -3.51 0.11 -8.58
C LEU A 71 -2.36 0.05 -7.57
N PHE A 72 -2.18 1.11 -6.79
CA PHE A 72 -1.13 1.22 -5.80
C PHE A 72 -1.41 0.37 -4.56
N ASN A 73 -0.39 -0.34 -4.08
CA ASN A 73 -0.44 -1.18 -2.89
C ASN A 73 0.85 -1.02 -2.05
N GLU A 74 0.94 -1.73 -0.93
CA GLU A 74 2.05 -1.60 0.01
C GLU A 74 3.43 -2.01 -0.54
N TRP A 75 3.47 -2.76 -1.64
CA TRP A 75 4.68 -3.23 -2.31
C TRP A 75 4.97 -2.48 -3.61
N SER A 76 4.13 -1.52 -3.98
CA SER A 76 4.29 -0.76 -5.21
C SER A 76 5.52 0.14 -5.16
N ASP A 77 6.28 0.13 -6.24
CA ASP A 77 7.39 1.04 -6.52
C ASP A 77 6.91 2.42 -7.02
N ILE A 78 7.89 3.27 -7.36
CA ILE A 78 7.67 4.63 -7.89
C ILE A 78 8.30 4.68 -9.29
N ASP A 79 7.45 4.65 -10.31
CA ASP A 79 7.83 4.74 -11.71
C ASP A 79 7.62 6.17 -12.24
N ILE A 80 8.69 6.83 -12.72
CA ILE A 80 8.71 8.24 -13.20
C ILE A 80 9.46 8.45 -14.52
#